data_AF-A0A6B2XMS1-F1
#
_entry.id   AF-A0A6B2XMS1-F1
#
_cell.length_a   1.000
_cell.length_b   1.000
_cell.length_c   1.000
_cell.angle_alpha   90.00
_cell.angle_beta   90.00
_cell.angle_gamma   90.00
#
_symmetry.space_group_name_H-M   'P 1'
#
loop_
_entity.id
_entity.type
_entity.pdbx_description
1 polymer ?
#
loop_
_entity_poly.entity_id
_entity_poly.type
_entity_poly.pdbx_seq_one_letter_code
_entity_poly.pdbx_strand_id
1 'polypeptide(L)'
;LATNKRSFDVLGVVLSVVGLFAVVFGLQEGETYDWGTIAGPITVWGVIGAGLLVLVGFVLWQRDLGDGALLPLRLFHSRNFSLANVAGMSVSFAMIGIFFPLTIYLQSILALSSLHAALVNLPGSLVSGIVAPLAGRLS
;
A
#
# COMPACT_ATOMS: atom_id res chain seq x y z
N LEU A 1 -17.81 -35.80 4.95
CA LEU A 1 -16.96 -34.59 4.79
C LEU A 1 -17.68 -33.44 5.48
N ALA A 2 -17.29 -33.12 6.71
CA ALA A 2 -17.89 -32.00 7.44
C ALA A 2 -17.40 -30.69 6.81
N THR A 3 -18.29 -30.00 6.11
CA THR A 3 -18.08 -28.63 5.63
C THR A 3 -17.92 -27.74 6.86
N ASN A 4 -16.68 -27.54 7.28
CA ASN A 4 -16.35 -26.58 8.32
C ASN A 4 -16.70 -25.20 7.76
N LYS A 5 -17.80 -24.61 8.25
CA LYS A 5 -18.17 -23.22 7.94
C LYS A 5 -17.04 -22.35 8.46
N ARG A 6 -16.05 -22.03 7.61
CA ARG A 6 -15.10 -20.95 7.87
C ARG A 6 -15.92 -19.70 8.10
N SER A 7 -16.03 -19.27 9.35
CA SER A 7 -16.63 -17.99 9.70
C SER A 7 -15.79 -16.90 9.05
N PHE A 8 -16.38 -16.11 8.17
CA PHE A 8 -15.71 -14.99 7.53
C PHE A 8 -15.29 -13.98 8.62
N ASP A 9 -14.00 -13.67 8.69
CA ASP A 9 -13.44 -12.79 9.71
C ASP A 9 -13.70 -11.32 9.37
N VAL A 10 -14.96 -10.90 9.54
CA VAL A 10 -15.41 -9.50 9.32
C VAL A 10 -14.62 -8.53 10.20
N LEU A 11 -14.37 -8.91 11.45
CA LEU A 11 -13.69 -8.03 12.41
C LEU A 11 -12.24 -7.77 11.99
N GLY A 12 -11.52 -8.81 11.54
CA GLY A 12 -10.19 -8.67 10.98
C GLY A 12 -10.17 -7.74 9.77
N VAL A 13 -11.13 -7.89 8.84
CA VAL A 13 -11.25 -7.00 7.68
C VAL A 13 -11.44 -5.55 8.12
N VAL A 14 -12.39 -5.29 9.02
CA VAL A 14 -12.67 -3.92 9.51
C VAL A 14 -11.44 -3.32 10.19
N LEU A 15 -10.78 -4.06 11.08
CA LEU A 15 -9.56 -3.58 11.74
C LEU A 15 -8.44 -3.28 10.74
N SER A 16 -8.24 -4.14 9.74
CA SER A 16 -7.23 -3.91 8.70
C SER A 16 -7.53 -2.67 7.86
N VAL A 17 -8.79 -2.48 7.45
CA VAL A 17 -9.21 -1.35 6.63
C VAL A 17 -9.08 -0.06 7.41
N VAL A 18 -9.59 -0.02 8.64
CA VAL A 18 -9.55 1.18 9.49
C VAL A 18 -8.10 1.53 9.85
N GLY A 19 -7.29 0.56 10.26
CA GLY A 19 -5.90 0.79 10.63
C GLY A 19 -5.05 1.27 9.45
N LEU A 20 -5.17 0.59 8.30
CA LEU A 20 -4.44 0.98 7.08
C LEU A 20 -4.89 2.34 6.56
N PHE A 21 -6.20 2.60 6.55
CA PHE A 21 -6.75 3.88 6.13
C PHE A 21 -6.22 5.03 7.00
N ALA A 22 -6.24 4.89 8.32
CA ALA A 22 -5.76 5.92 9.23
C ALA A 22 -4.26 6.25 9.01
N VAL A 23 -3.42 5.22 8.84
CA VAL A 23 -1.97 5.42 8.60
C VAL A 23 -1.72 6.06 7.23
N VAL A 24 -2.35 5.54 6.17
CA VAL A 24 -2.19 6.05 4.81
C VAL A 24 -2.70 7.48 4.69
N PHE A 25 -3.88 7.77 5.26
CA PHE A 25 -4.46 9.11 5.29
C PHE A 25 -3.55 10.09 6.03
N GLY A 26 -3.08 9.74 7.22
CA GLY A 26 -2.19 10.61 7.99
C GLY A 26 -0.88 10.91 7.26
N LEU A 27 -0.35 9.93 6.50
CA LEU A 27 0.89 10.12 5.74
C LEU A 27 0.68 10.91 4.44
N GLN A 28 -0.45 10.71 3.74
CA GLN A 28 -0.76 11.43 2.50
C GLN A 28 -1.15 12.88 2.76
N GLU A 29 -2.02 13.11 3.74
CA GLU A 29 -2.57 14.43 4.04
C GLU A 29 -1.72 15.20 5.07
N GLY A 30 -0.63 14.58 5.56
CA GLY A 30 0.24 15.17 6.57
C GLY A 30 0.79 16.54 6.16
N GLU A 31 1.29 16.67 4.93
CA GLU A 31 1.75 17.95 4.38
C GLU A 31 0.62 18.97 4.26
N THR A 32 -0.59 18.57 3.85
CA THR A 32 -1.77 19.46 3.74
C THR A 32 -2.12 20.12 5.09
N TYR A 33 -1.82 19.44 6.21
CA TYR A 33 -2.07 19.93 7.58
C TYR A 33 -0.80 20.38 8.31
N ASP A 34 0.32 20.62 7.62
CA ASP A 34 1.63 20.98 8.20
C ASP A 34 2.09 20.01 9.32
N TRP A 35 1.70 18.73 9.21
CA TRP A 35 1.91 17.68 10.23
C TRP A 35 1.32 17.99 11.61
N GLY A 36 0.43 18.98 11.68
CA GLY A 36 -0.11 19.54 12.90
C GLY A 36 -1.49 18.97 13.23
N THR A 37 -2.44 19.88 13.39
CA THR A 37 -3.80 19.58 13.87
C THR A 37 -4.76 19.50 12.68
N ILE A 38 -5.51 18.40 12.58
CA ILE A 38 -6.51 18.18 11.53
C ILE A 38 -7.84 18.81 11.94
N ALA A 39 -8.33 18.45 13.13
CA ALA A 39 -9.60 18.94 13.66
C ALA A 39 -9.65 18.80 15.19
N GLY A 40 -9.88 19.91 15.90
CA GLY A 40 -9.96 19.91 17.36
C GLY A 40 -8.69 19.33 18.01
N PRO A 41 -8.77 18.31 18.89
CA PRO A 41 -7.60 17.67 19.49
C PRO A 41 -6.92 16.61 18.60
N ILE A 42 -7.41 16.39 17.38
CA ILE A 42 -6.91 15.33 16.48
C ILE A 42 -5.70 15.86 15.71
N THR A 43 -4.53 15.28 15.97
CA THR A 43 -3.29 15.58 15.24
C THR A 43 -3.00 14.50 14.19
N VAL A 44 -2.24 14.85 13.16
CA VAL A 44 -1.75 13.90 12.13
C VAL A 44 -1.05 12.72 12.79
N TRP A 45 -0.14 13.01 13.72
CA TRP A 45 0.56 11.99 14.52
C TRP A 45 -0.37 11.15 15.39
N GLY A 46 -1.44 11.75 15.93
CA GLY A 46 -2.47 11.05 16.69
C GLY A 46 -3.23 10.05 15.82
N VAL A 47 -3.59 10.43 14.59
CA VAL A 47 -4.26 9.53 13.63
C VAL A 47 -3.34 8.38 13.21
N ILE A 48 -2.08 8.67 12.88
CA ILE A 48 -1.09 7.64 12.52
C ILE A 48 -0.87 6.70 13.70
N GLY A 49 -0.68 7.24 14.91
CA GLY A 49 -0.49 6.46 16.14
C GLY A 49 -1.69 5.57 16.45
N ALA A 50 -2.91 6.10 16.37
CA ALA A 50 -4.13 5.33 16.54
C ALA A 50 -4.27 4.23 15.47
N GLY A 51 -3.97 4.54 14.20
CA GLY A 51 -3.95 3.55 13.12
C GLY A 51 -2.97 2.41 13.36
N LEU A 52 -1.75 2.72 13.82
CA LEU A 52 -0.75 1.72 14.22
C LEU A 52 -1.25 0.84 15.36
N LEU A 53 -1.88 1.42 16.39
CA LEU A 53 -2.47 0.65 17.49
C LEU A 53 -3.57 -0.29 17.00
N VAL A 54 -4.43 0.16 16.08
CA VAL A 54 -5.47 -0.68 15.45
C VAL A 54 -4.84 -1.82 14.65
N LEU A 55 -3.76 -1.57 13.89
CA LEU A 55 -3.04 -2.60 13.14
C LEU A 55 -2.35 -3.61 14.07
N VAL A 56 -1.77 -3.16 15.19
CA VAL A 56 -1.23 -4.07 16.21
C VAL A 56 -2.36 -4.94 16.78
N GLY A 57 -3.51 -4.34 17.11
CA GLY A 57 -4.70 -5.07 17.54
C GLY A 57 -5.18 -6.09 16.49
N PHE A 58 -5.16 -5.73 15.20
CA PHE A 58 -5.45 -6.65 14.10
C PHE A 58 -4.48 -7.84 14.08
N VAL A 59 -3.17 -7.60 14.20
CA VAL A 59 -2.17 -8.69 14.19
C VAL A 59 -2.35 -9.62 15.39
N LEU A 60 -2.65 -9.08 16.57
CA LEU A 60 -2.96 -9.88 17.75
C LEU A 60 -4.25 -10.70 17.55
N TRP A 61 -5.31 -10.08 17.01
CA TRP A 61 -6.56 -10.77 16.66
C TRP A 61 -6.33 -11.91 15.66
N GLN A 62 -5.58 -11.67 14.58
CA GLN A 62 -5.24 -12.69 13.59
C GLN A 62 -4.40 -13.83 14.20
N ARG A 63 -3.51 -13.50 15.14
CA ARG A 63 -2.69 -14.50 15.84
C ARG A 63 -3.55 -15.44 16.67
N ASP A 64 -4.54 -14.90 17.39
CA ASP A 64 -5.42 -15.68 18.25
C ASP A 64 -6.46 -16.49 17.45
N LEU A 65 -6.86 -16.02 16.26
CA LEU A 65 -7.82 -16.70 15.38
C LEU A 65 -7.26 -17.97 14.69
N GLY A 66 -5.94 -18.14 14.64
CA GLY A 66 -5.29 -19.35 14.12
C GLY A 66 -5.62 -19.67 12.64
N ASP A 67 -6.04 -20.90 12.35
CA ASP A 67 -6.31 -21.38 10.98
C ASP A 67 -7.61 -20.81 10.35
N GLY A 68 -8.40 -20.05 11.12
CA GLY A 68 -9.55 -19.27 10.63
C GLY A 68 -9.19 -17.83 10.23
N ALA A 69 -7.94 -17.42 10.43
CA ALA A 69 -7.45 -16.07 10.15
C ALA A 69 -7.43 -15.77 8.64
N LEU A 70 -7.75 -14.52 8.30
CA LEU A 70 -7.64 -13.99 6.94
C LEU A 70 -6.18 -13.94 6.48
N LEU A 71 -5.26 -13.66 7.42
CA LEU A 71 -3.82 -13.61 7.19
C LEU A 71 -3.13 -14.75 7.95
N PRO A 72 -2.67 -15.82 7.29
CA PRO A 72 -1.96 -16.92 7.94
C PRO A 72 -0.55 -16.45 8.37
N LEU A 73 -0.45 -15.86 9.57
CA LEU A 73 0.79 -15.28 10.11
C LEU A 73 1.96 -16.28 10.18
N ARG A 74 1.67 -17.59 10.19
CA ARG A 74 2.66 -18.68 10.19
C ARG A 74 3.55 -18.65 8.95
N LEU A 75 3.06 -18.17 7.80
CA LEU A 75 3.84 -18.08 6.56
C LEU A 75 4.98 -17.06 6.67
N PHE A 76 4.75 -15.95 7.39
CA PHE A 76 5.75 -14.90 7.63
C PHE A 76 6.88 -15.35 8.58
N HIS A 77 6.72 -16.49 9.26
CA HIS A 77 7.81 -17.07 10.03
C HIS A 77 8.90 -17.67 9.12
N SER A 78 8.56 -18.03 7.87
CA SER A 78 9.54 -18.44 6.87
C SER A 78 10.31 -17.22 6.36
N ARG A 79 11.63 -17.21 6.61
CA ARG A 79 12.52 -16.14 6.16
C ARG A 79 12.44 -15.93 4.64
N ASN A 80 12.35 -17.00 3.85
CA ASN A 80 12.20 -16.89 2.40
C ASN A 80 10.88 -16.22 1.99
N PHE A 81 9.77 -16.56 2.67
CA PHE A 81 8.48 -15.93 2.37
C PHE A 81 8.49 -14.44 2.72
N SER A 82 9.01 -14.09 3.89
CA SER A 82 9.12 -12.69 4.32
C SER A 82 10.07 -11.88 3.44
N LEU A 83 11.23 -12.43 3.07
CA LEU A 83 12.15 -11.77 2.14
C LEU A 83 11.55 -11.61 0.75
N ALA A 84 10.84 -12.61 0.23
CA ALA A 84 10.17 -12.51 -1.05
C ALA A 84 9.08 -11.42 -1.06
N ASN A 85 8.29 -11.33 0.02
CA ASN A 85 7.30 -10.26 0.16
C ASN A 85 7.96 -8.87 0.26
N VAL A 86 9.00 -8.72 1.08
CA VAL A 86 9.74 -7.45 1.20
C VAL A 86 10.38 -7.06 -0.13
N ALA A 87 10.97 -8.01 -0.86
CA ALA A 87 11.53 -7.76 -2.19
C ALA A 87 10.43 -7.33 -3.17
N GLY A 88 9.30 -8.02 -3.21
CA GLY A 88 8.15 -7.66 -4.04
C GLY A 88 7.64 -6.25 -3.71
N MET A 89 7.44 -5.94 -2.43
CA MET A 89 7.03 -4.61 -1.96
C MET A 89 8.06 -3.54 -2.35
N SER A 90 9.35 -3.83 -2.24
CA SER A 90 10.42 -2.89 -2.60
C SER A 90 10.44 -2.60 -4.10
N VAL A 91 10.26 -3.64 -4.93
CA VAL A 91 10.15 -3.49 -6.39
C VAL A 91 8.92 -2.68 -6.77
N SER A 92 7.75 -3.00 -6.20
CA SER A 92 6.51 -2.23 -6.43
C SER A 92 6.65 -0.78 -5.96
N PHE A 93 7.26 -0.55 -4.81
CA PHE A 93 7.54 0.79 -4.29
C PHE A 93 8.46 1.58 -5.21
N ALA A 94 9.55 0.98 -5.70
CA ALA A 94 10.46 1.63 -6.64
C ALA A 94 9.78 1.95 -7.99
N MET A 95 9.00 1.00 -8.51
CA MET A 95 8.27 1.16 -9.78
C MET A 95 7.24 2.28 -9.74
N ILE A 96 6.52 2.44 -8.62
CA ILE A 96 5.54 3.52 -8.47
C ILE A 96 6.24 4.83 -8.07
N GLY A 97 7.22 4.74 -7.16
CA GLY A 97 7.90 5.90 -6.57
C GLY A 97 8.76 6.69 -7.56
N ILE A 98 9.24 6.08 -8.64
CA ILE A 98 10.10 6.76 -9.62
C ILE A 98 9.42 7.92 -10.37
N PHE A 99 8.08 7.90 -10.46
CA PHE A 99 7.33 8.93 -11.17
C PHE A 99 7.35 10.29 -10.46
N PHE A 100 7.44 10.30 -9.13
CA PHE A 100 7.48 11.54 -8.34
C PHE A 100 8.74 12.39 -8.64
N PRO A 101 9.98 11.88 -8.43
CA PRO A 101 11.18 12.64 -8.75
C PRO A 101 11.33 12.93 -10.24
N LEU A 102 10.88 12.01 -11.13
CA LEU A 102 10.87 12.25 -12.57
C LEU A 102 9.99 13.45 -12.93
N THR A 103 8.79 13.53 -12.34
CA THR A 103 7.87 14.65 -12.55
C THR A 103 8.48 15.97 -12.07
N ILE A 104 9.10 15.98 -10.89
CA ILE A 104 9.81 17.16 -10.36
C ILE A 104 10.96 17.56 -11.29
N TYR A 105 11.74 16.61 -11.80
CA TYR A 105 12.85 16.87 -12.72
C TYR A 105 12.38 17.50 -14.03
N LEU A 106 11.36 16.91 -14.67
CA LEU A 106 10.81 17.39 -15.94
C LEU A 106 10.20 18.81 -15.80
N GLN A 107 9.48 19.06 -14.70
CA GLN A 107 8.79 20.33 -14.50
C GLN A 107 9.69 21.42 -13.91
N SER A 108 10.52 21.10 -12.91
CA SER A 108 11.30 22.10 -12.16
C SER A 108 12.67 22.39 -12.78
N ILE A 109 13.31 21.40 -13.42
CA ILE A 109 14.64 21.57 -14.03
C ILE A 109 14.53 21.81 -15.53
N LEU A 110 13.74 20.98 -16.24
CA LEU A 110 13.54 21.14 -17.69
C LEU A 110 12.47 22.18 -18.06
N ALA A 111 11.81 22.78 -17.06
CA ALA A 111 10.76 23.79 -17.23
C ALA A 111 9.63 23.36 -18.19
N LEU A 112 9.39 22.05 -18.33
CA LEU A 112 8.32 21.52 -19.17
C LEU A 112 6.97 21.78 -18.50
N SER A 113 5.97 22.14 -19.30
CA SER A 113 4.60 22.16 -18.80
C SER A 113 4.14 20.75 -18.43
N SER A 114 3.18 20.65 -17.51
CA SER A 114 2.65 19.37 -17.02
C SER A 114 2.15 18.47 -18.15
N LEU A 115 1.61 19.06 -19.22
CA LEU A 115 1.18 18.33 -20.43
C LEU A 115 2.37 17.67 -21.14
N HIS A 116 3.48 18.38 -21.33
CA HIS A 116 4.67 17.83 -21.98
C HIS A 116 5.35 16.77 -21.11
N ALA A 117 5.38 16.95 -19.79
CA ALA A 117 5.88 15.93 -18.87
C ALA A 117 5.04 14.63 -18.96
N ALA A 118 3.72 14.74 -19.09
CA ALA A 118 2.85 13.59 -19.33
C ALA A 118 3.12 12.92 -20.69
N LEU A 119 3.32 13.72 -21.75
CA LEU A 119 3.67 13.22 -23.09
C LEU A 119 5.01 12.47 -23.12
N VAL A 120 5.98 12.84 -22.28
CA VAL A 120 7.28 12.13 -22.18
C VAL A 120 7.12 10.73 -21.59
N ASN A 121 6.14 10.51 -20.71
CA ASN A 121 5.88 9.20 -20.11
C ASN A 121 5.01 8.28 -21.01
N LEU A 122 4.26 8.86 -21.94
CA LEU A 122 3.32 8.17 -22.82
C LEU A 122 3.92 7.02 -23.65
N PRO A 123 5.12 7.16 -24.27
CA PRO A 123 5.74 6.08 -25.02
C PRO A 123 5.96 4.81 -24.18
N GLY A 124 6.38 4.96 -22.92
CA GLY A 124 6.59 3.83 -22.01
C GLY A 124 5.28 3.09 -21.71
N SER A 125 4.20 3.83 -21.46
CA SER A 125 2.87 3.25 -21.22
C SER A 125 2.30 2.56 -22.47
N LEU A 126 2.50 3.15 -23.65
CA LEU A 126 2.05 2.55 -24.93
C LEU A 126 2.79 1.23 -25.22
N VAL A 127 4.12 1.22 -25.04
CA VAL A 127 4.92 -0.01 -25.21
C VAL A 127 4.47 -1.07 -24.21
N SER A 128 4.28 -0.71 -22.94
CA SER A 128 3.78 -1.63 -21.92
C SER A 128 2.39 -2.19 -22.28
N GLY A 129 1.47 -1.33 -22.73
CA GLY A 129 0.12 -1.73 -23.14
C GLY A 129 0.07 -2.66 -24.36
N ILE A 130 1.02 -2.52 -25.28
CA ILE A 130 1.15 -3.42 -26.45
C ILE A 130 1.81 -4.75 -26.04
N VAL A 131 2.83 -4.72 -25.18
CA VAL A 131 3.61 -5.90 -24.78
C VAL A 131 2.85 -6.79 -23.79
N ALA A 132 2.07 -6.22 -22.87
CA ALA A 132 1.29 -6.97 -21.89
C ALA A 132 0.40 -8.09 -22.48
N PRO A 133 -0.42 -7.85 -23.53
CA PRO A 133 -1.22 -8.92 -24.14
C PRO A 133 -0.37 -9.94 -24.91
N LEU A 134 0.80 -9.57 -25.42
CA LEU A 134 1.73 -10.50 -26.07
C LEU A 134 2.36 -11.46 -25.04
N ALA A 135 2.81 -10.93 -23.90
CA ALA A 135 3.39 -11.72 -22.82
C ALA A 135 2.35 -12.68 -22.20
N GLY A 136 1.12 -12.23 -22.00
CA GLY A 136 0.02 -13.07 -21.48
C GLY A 136 -0.40 -14.21 -22.42
N ARG A 137 -0.04 -14.16 -23.71
CA ARG A 137 -0.25 -15.26 -24.66
C ARG A 137 0.88 -16.29 -24.65
N LEU A 138 2.01 -15.99 -24.01
CA LEU A 138 3.22 -16.83 -23.97
C LEU A 138 3.40 -17.57 -22.63
N SER A 139 2.63 -17.24 -21.58
CA SER A 139 2.60 -17.95 -20.29
C SER A 139 1.43 -18.92 -20.21
#